data_AF-H0HS42-F1
#
_entry.id   AF-H0HS42-F1
#
_cell.length_a   1.000
_cell.length_b   1.000
_cell.length_c   1.000
_cell.angle_alpha   90.00
_cell.angle_beta   90.00
_cell.angle_gamma   90.00
#
_symmetry.space_group_name_H-M   'P 1'
#
loop_
_entity.id
_entity.type
_entity.pdbx_description
1 polymer ?
#
loop_
_entity_poly.entity_id
_entity_poly.type
_entity_poly.pdbx_seq_one_letter_code
_entity_poly.pdbx_strand_id
1 'polypeptide(L)'
;MVILLSAPGEEFEGGELVLTEQRPRMQSRAEVVPLEQGHGALFAVNDRPKAGTRGDYRVKMRHGVSRIRSGERFTAGIIFHDAA
;
A
#
# COMPACT_ATOMS: atom_id res chain seq x y z
N MET A 1 6.01 -6.27 0.89
CA MET A 1 5.66 -6.40 -0.54
C MET A 1 4.37 -7.17 -0.66
N VAL A 2 3.54 -6.79 -1.62
CA VAL A 2 2.34 -7.54 -2.00
C VAL A 2 2.40 -7.82 -3.50
N ILE A 3 1.98 -9.01 -3.92
CA ILE A 3 1.82 -9.40 -5.32
C ILE A 3 0.35 -9.72 -5.53
N LEU A 4 -0.26 -9.12 -6.56
CA LEU A 4 -1.64 -9.41 -6.91
C LEU A 4 -1.72 -10.70 -7.73
N LEU A 5 -2.57 -11.64 -7.30
CA LEU A 5 -2.71 -12.95 -7.95
C LEU A 5 -4.01 -13.08 -8.78
N SER A 6 -4.96 -12.19 -8.58
CA SER A 6 -6.24 -12.15 -9.31
C SER A 6 -6.25 -10.99 -10.31
N ALA A 7 -6.91 -11.16 -11.46
CA ALA A 7 -7.11 -10.13 -12.47
C ALA A 7 -8.22 -9.13 -12.06
N PRO A 8 -7.90 -7.83 -11.87
CA PRO A 8 -8.91 -6.80 -11.63
C PRO A 8 -9.87 -6.69 -12.82
N GLY A 9 -11.16 -6.43 -12.56
CA GLY A 9 -12.19 -6.29 -13.60
C GLY A 9 -12.68 -7.60 -14.21
N GLU A 10 -11.96 -8.71 -14.00
CA GLU A 10 -12.38 -10.06 -14.42
C GLU A 10 -12.73 -10.94 -13.21
N GLU A 11 -11.82 -11.03 -12.23
CA GLU A 11 -11.99 -11.88 -11.04
C GLU A 11 -12.54 -11.12 -9.82
N PHE A 12 -12.37 -9.79 -9.77
CA PHE A 12 -12.91 -8.93 -8.71
C PHE A 12 -13.10 -7.46 -9.14
N GLU A 13 -14.01 -6.77 -8.45
CA GLU A 13 -14.22 -5.32 -8.56
C GLU A 13 -13.89 -4.61 -7.24
N GLY A 14 -13.28 -3.43 -7.33
CA GLY A 14 -12.79 -2.69 -6.16
C GLY A 14 -11.49 -3.29 -5.66
N GLY A 15 -11.32 -3.41 -4.34
CA GLY A 15 -10.16 -4.09 -3.76
C GLY A 15 -8.80 -3.43 -4.09
N GLU A 16 -8.79 -2.13 -4.35
CA GLU A 16 -7.58 -1.41 -4.71
C GLU A 16 -6.59 -1.40 -3.52
N LEU A 17 -5.29 -1.49 -3.80
CA LEU A 17 -4.25 -1.30 -2.78
C LEU A 17 -4.18 0.19 -2.44
N VAL A 18 -4.50 0.54 -1.20
CA VAL A 18 -4.50 1.93 -0.71
C VAL A 18 -3.37 2.13 0.27
N LEU A 19 -2.55 3.13 0.03
CA LEU A 19 -1.56 3.66 0.95
C LEU A 19 -2.06 4.98 1.51
N THR A 20 -1.83 5.24 2.79
CA THR A 20 -2.11 6.55 3.39
C THR A 20 -0.87 7.06 4.11
N GLU A 21 -0.46 8.28 3.76
CA GLU A 21 0.60 9.01 4.45
C GLU A 21 -0.05 9.96 5.46
N GLN A 22 0.31 9.81 6.74
CA GLN A 22 -0.05 10.79 7.75
C GLN A 22 0.77 12.08 7.54
N ARG A 23 0.07 13.21 7.48
CA ARG A 23 0.69 14.52 7.34
C ARG A 23 0.48 15.32 8.63
N PRO A 24 1.55 15.75 9.32
CA PRO A 24 1.40 16.49 10.57
C PRO A 24 0.49 17.71 10.41
N ARG A 25 -0.51 17.85 11.29
CA ARG A 25 -1.49 18.96 11.29
C ARG A 25 -2.30 19.10 9.99
N MET A 26 -2.33 18.06 9.17
CA MET A 26 -3.08 18.01 7.92
C MET A 26 -3.84 16.68 7.82
N GLN A 27 -4.86 16.64 6.96
CA GLN A 27 -5.50 15.37 6.63
C GLN A 27 -4.51 14.41 5.97
N SER A 28 -4.61 13.12 6.30
CA SER A 28 -3.83 12.07 5.65
C SER A 28 -4.04 12.11 4.14
N ARG A 29 -2.97 11.85 3.39
CA ARG A 29 -3.04 11.74 1.94
C ARG A 29 -3.17 10.27 1.56
N ALA A 30 -4.25 9.92 0.87
CA ALA A 30 -4.41 8.60 0.27
C ALA A 30 -3.74 8.55 -1.11
N GLU A 31 -3.20 7.39 -1.43
CA GLU A 31 -2.63 7.04 -2.73
C GLU A 31 -3.08 5.63 -3.07
N VAL A 32 -3.59 5.45 -4.29
CA VAL A 32 -4.01 4.14 -4.80
C VAL A 32 -2.91 3.63 -5.70
N VAL A 33 -2.45 2.41 -5.46
CA VAL A 33 -1.45 1.73 -6.28
C VAL A 33 -2.19 0.78 -7.22
N PRO A 34 -2.32 1.10 -8.52
CA PRO A 34 -2.95 0.21 -9.47
C PRO A 34 -2.05 -1.01 -9.70
N LEU A 35 -2.60 -2.21 -9.51
CA LEU A 35 -1.92 -3.47 -9.75
C LEU A 35 -2.76 -4.29 -10.71
N GLU A 36 -2.12 -4.87 -11.70
CA GLU A 36 -2.68 -5.94 -12.53
C GLU A 36 -2.23 -7.30 -11.98
N GLN A 37 -2.82 -8.38 -12.49
CA GLN A 37 -2.40 -9.73 -12.12
C GLN A 37 -0.90 -9.91 -12.35
N GLY A 38 -0.21 -10.45 -11.34
CA GLY A 38 1.24 -10.65 -11.35
C GLY A 38 2.05 -9.40 -10.96
N HIS A 39 1.46 -8.20 -10.90
CA HIS A 39 2.19 -7.01 -10.45
C HIS A 39 2.48 -7.07 -8.94
N GLY A 40 3.67 -6.58 -8.57
CA GLY A 40 4.13 -6.46 -7.19
C GLY A 40 4.31 -5.01 -6.75
N ALA A 41 3.94 -4.69 -5.51
CA ALA A 41 4.22 -3.41 -4.87
C ALA A 41 5.10 -3.59 -3.63
N LEU A 42 6.22 -2.85 -3.59
CA LEU A 42 7.09 -2.70 -2.43
C LEU A 42 6.81 -1.36 -1.75
N PHE A 43 6.48 -1.38 -0.47
CA PHE A 43 6.14 -0.19 0.30
C PHE A 43 6.51 -0.37 1.77
N ALA A 44 6.72 0.76 2.47
CA ALA A 44 6.99 0.77 3.90
C ALA A 44 5.71 0.52 4.71
N VAL A 45 5.78 -0.40 5.68
CA VAL A 45 4.61 -0.86 6.44
C VAL A 45 4.24 0.01 7.65
N ASN A 46 5.15 0.87 8.12
CA ASN A 46 4.93 1.70 9.31
C ASN A 46 5.47 3.13 9.15
N ASP A 47 6.76 3.28 8.86
CA ASP A 47 7.40 4.58 8.68
C ASP A 47 8.16 4.61 7.36
N ARG A 48 8.12 5.75 6.66
CA ARG A 48 9.05 6.04 5.56
C ARG A 48 9.83 7.33 5.83
N PRO A 49 11.11 7.41 5.39
CA PRO A 49 11.83 8.67 5.42
C PRO A 49 11.19 9.66 4.44
N LYS A 50 11.16 10.93 4.83
CA LYS A 50 10.70 12.03 3.99
C LYS A 50 11.66 13.20 4.16
N ALA A 51 12.10 13.76 3.04
CA ALA A 51 13.00 14.91 3.03
C ALA A 51 12.34 16.12 3.69
N GLY A 52 13.06 16.72 4.65
CA GLY A 52 12.71 17.97 5.31
C GLY A 52 13.87 18.98 5.23
N THR A 53 13.62 20.20 5.71
CA THR A 53 14.63 21.29 5.67
C THR A 53 15.83 21.05 6.58
N ARG A 54 15.73 20.13 7.56
CA ARG A 54 16.79 19.77 8.52
C ARG A 54 17.24 18.31 8.39
N GLY A 55 17.04 17.71 7.22
CA GLY A 55 17.25 16.29 6.98
C GLY A 55 15.95 15.49 6.96
N ASP A 56 16.09 14.18 6.84
CA ASP A 56 14.95 13.28 6.75
C ASP A 56 14.23 13.16 8.09
N TYR A 57 12.90 13.12 8.01
CA TYR A 57 12.04 12.80 9.14
C TYR A 57 11.12 11.62 8.79
N ARG A 58 10.59 10.94 9.81
CA ARG A 58 9.69 9.81 9.62
C ARG A 58 8.26 10.30 9.42
N VAL A 59 7.59 9.79 8.40
CA VAL A 59 6.14 9.90 8.26
C VAL A 59 5.50 8.53 8.41
N LYS A 60 4.38 8.52 9.13
CA LYS A 60 3.59 7.30 9.34
C LYS A 60 2.86 6.92 8.06
N MET A 61 3.04 5.68 7.66
CA MET A 61 2.34 5.03 6.56
C MET A 61 1.34 4.05 7.13
N ARG A 62 0.15 4.00 6.54
CA ARG A 62 -0.75 2.84 6.67
C ARG A 62 -1.03 2.30 5.28
N HIS A 63 -1.33 1.02 5.21
CA HIS A 63 -1.73 0.37 3.98
C HIS A 63 -3.01 -0.42 4.27
N GLY A 64 -3.79 -0.64 3.23
CA GLY A 64 -5.00 -1.42 3.31
C GLY A 64 -5.49 -1.77 1.92
N VAL A 65 -6.60 -2.49 1.89
CA VAL A 65 -7.32 -2.83 0.67
C VAL A 65 -8.68 -2.17 0.79
N SER A 66 -9.13 -1.52 -0.27
CA SER A 66 -10.48 -0.96 -0.30
C SER A 66 -11.52 -2.10 -0.24
N ARG A 67 -12.81 -1.73 -0.15
CA ARG A 67 -13.88 -2.72 -0.21
C ARG A 67 -13.85 -3.47 -1.55
N ILE A 68 -13.79 -4.80 -1.48
CA ILE A 68 -14.12 -5.67 -2.62
C ILE A 68 -15.64 -5.57 -2.82
N ARG A 69 -16.05 -5.17 -4.01
CA ARG A 69 -17.47 -4.95 -4.36
C ARG A 69 -18.10 -6.21 -4.96
N SER A 70 -17.31 -7.02 -5.67
CA SER A 70 -17.69 -8.34 -6.19
C SER A 70 -16.45 -9.19 -6.42
N GLY A 71 -16.65 -10.51 -6.53
CA GLY A 71 -15.59 -11.47 -6.81
C GLY A 71 -14.68 -11.73 -5.62
N GLU A 72 -13.52 -12.32 -5.90
CA GLU A 72 -12.52 -12.70 -4.90
C GLU A 72 -11.13 -12.19 -5.29
N ARG A 73 -10.40 -11.65 -4.32
CA ARG A 73 -9.09 -11.03 -4.54
C ARG A 73 -8.03 -11.78 -3.75
N PHE A 74 -7.12 -12.44 -4.46
CA PHE A 74 -5.99 -13.15 -3.86
C PHE A 74 -4.69 -12.35 -4.01
N THR A 75 -3.87 -12.36 -2.96
CA THR A 75 -2.53 -11.76 -2.98
C THR A 75 -1.52 -12.60 -2.23
N ALA A 76 -0.28 -12.62 -2.70
CA ALA A 76 0.85 -13.09 -1.91
C ALA A 76 1.51 -11.92 -1.18
N GLY A 77 1.75 -12.07 0.13
CA GLY A 77 2.45 -11.09 0.95
C GLY A 77 3.85 -11.56 1.31
N ILE A 78 4.84 -10.68 1.19
CA ILE A 78 6.20 -10.89 1.72
C ILE A 78 6.53 -9.75 2.67
N ILE A 79 6.81 -10.07 3.93
CA ILE A 79 7.17 -9.10 4.97
C ILE A 79 8.68 -9.13 5.16
N PHE A 80 9.32 -7.98 5.00
CA PHE A 80 10.74 -7.81 5.26
C PHE A 80 10.90 -7.32 6.69
N HIS A 81 11.56 -8.13 7.51
CA HIS A 81 11.97 -7.75 8.86
C HIS A 81 13.44 -7.38 8.84
N ASP A 82 13.80 -6.36 9.61
CA ASP A 82 15.20 -6.11 9.93
C ASP A 82 15.69 -7.23 10.86
N ALA A 83 16.81 -7.86 10.53
CA ALA A 83 17.43 -8.86 11.37
C ALA A 83 18.38 -8.11 12.32
N ALA A 84 17.89 -7.83 13.53
CA ALA A 84 18.71 -7.32 14.62
C ALA A 84 19.49 -8.45 15.30
#